data_AF-A0A955PPQ9-F1
#
_entry.id   AF-A0A955PPQ9-F1
#
_cell.length_a   1.000
_cell.length_b   1.000
_cell.length_c   1.000
_cell.angle_alpha   90.00
_cell.angle_beta   90.00
_cell.angle_gamma   90.00
#
_symmetry.space_group_name_H-M   'P 1'
#
loop_
_entity.id
_entity.type
_entity.pdbx_description
1 polymer ?
#
loop_
_entity_poly.entity_id
_entity_poly.type
_entity_poly.pdbx_seq_one_letter_code
_entity_poly.pdbx_strand_id
1 'polypeptide(L)'
;GVYEGAMGKESVRKTVEGADCVLILGAFMTDINLGINTAQLDLSKTINATSETISIKRHHYDHIVLRDFIEGLAKADLGSKKKRRLPSMPELKPYRAISGKPMTIRRFFQRINQFLQEDSVVVCDIGDSLFGAIDLRIHKRTEFLSPAYYTSMGFAIPAALGVQVGSKRLRPLVFVGDGAFQMTFQELSTIARHGLNPIVFVLNN
;
A
#
# COMPACT_ATOMS: atom_id res chain seq x y z
N GLY A 1 9.09 -3.46 -3.78
CA GLY A 1 8.19 -2.42 -4.33
C GLY A 1 6.79 -2.96 -4.37
N VAL A 2 5.81 -2.16 -4.78
CA VAL A 2 4.41 -2.59 -4.91
C VAL A 2 4.24 -3.42 -6.18
N TYR A 3 3.59 -4.58 -6.07
CA TYR A 3 3.17 -5.40 -7.21
C TYR A 3 1.71 -5.08 -7.52
N GLU A 4 1.41 -4.81 -8.80
CA GLU A 4 0.07 -4.42 -9.27
C GLU A 4 -0.03 -4.75 -10.78
N GLY A 5 0.31 -5.98 -11.15
CA GLY A 5 0.32 -6.43 -12.55
C GLY A 5 1.08 -5.46 -13.48
N ALA A 6 0.48 -5.13 -14.62
CA ALA A 6 1.00 -4.18 -15.60
C ALA A 6 0.89 -2.70 -15.19
N MET A 7 0.11 -2.37 -14.15
CA MET A 7 0.02 -1.01 -13.60
C MET A 7 1.23 -0.69 -12.71
N GLY A 8 1.82 -1.72 -12.10
CA GLY A 8 3.02 -1.59 -11.28
C GLY A 8 4.31 -1.42 -12.09
N LYS A 9 5.42 -1.26 -11.36
CA LYS A 9 6.76 -1.16 -11.95
C LYS A 9 7.14 -2.46 -12.66
N GLU A 10 7.60 -2.35 -13.90
CA GLU A 10 8.00 -3.50 -14.72
C GLU A 10 9.05 -4.40 -14.04
N SER A 11 10.01 -3.81 -13.32
CA SER A 11 11.03 -4.55 -12.58
C SER A 11 10.44 -5.40 -11.45
N VAL A 12 9.41 -4.91 -10.76
CA VAL A 12 8.70 -5.66 -9.72
C VAL A 12 7.88 -6.76 -10.37
N ARG A 13 7.13 -6.44 -11.44
CA ARG A 13 6.34 -7.41 -12.20
C ARG A 13 7.19 -8.59 -12.68
N LYS A 14 8.30 -8.32 -13.39
CA LYS A 14 9.24 -9.34 -13.88
C LYS A 14 9.82 -10.21 -12.76
N THR A 15 10.04 -9.63 -11.58
CA THR A 15 10.56 -10.37 -10.43
C THR A 15 9.51 -11.31 -9.86
N VAL A 16 8.27 -10.84 -9.70
CA VAL A 16 7.17 -11.64 -9.12
C VAL A 16 6.71 -12.72 -10.08
N GLU A 17 6.41 -12.36 -11.33
CA GLU A 17 5.87 -13.28 -12.35
C GLU A 17 6.94 -14.24 -12.88
N GLY A 18 8.22 -13.87 -12.81
CA GLY A 18 9.35 -14.73 -13.17
C GLY A 18 9.80 -15.67 -12.05
N ALA A 19 9.18 -15.65 -10.87
CA ALA A 19 9.57 -16.50 -9.76
C ALA A 19 9.23 -17.98 -10.02
N ASP A 20 10.08 -18.88 -9.51
CA ASP A 20 9.83 -20.32 -9.49
C ASP A 20 8.81 -20.75 -8.42
N CYS A 21 8.60 -19.89 -7.43
CA CYS A 21 7.54 -20.02 -6.43
C CYS A 21 7.09 -18.62 -5.97
N VAL A 22 5.78 -18.36 -6.00
CA VAL A 22 5.16 -17.14 -5.45
C VAL A 22 4.39 -17.51 -4.18
N LEU A 23 4.77 -16.92 -3.05
CA LEU A 23 4.03 -17.04 -1.79
C LEU A 23 3.09 -15.85 -1.66
N ILE A 24 1.78 -16.09 -1.73
CA ILE A 24 0.74 -15.09 -1.52
C ILE A 24 0.28 -15.22 -0.06
N LEU A 25 0.64 -14.25 0.77
CA LEU A 25 0.38 -14.28 2.22
C LEU A 25 -0.64 -13.20 2.59
N GLY A 26 -1.83 -13.59 3.00
CA GLY A 26 -2.90 -12.70 3.48
C GLY A 26 -3.43 -11.72 2.42
N ALA A 27 -3.16 -11.96 1.14
CA ALA A 27 -3.64 -11.10 0.06
C ALA A 27 -4.94 -11.62 -0.54
N PHE A 28 -5.85 -10.70 -0.84
CA PHE A 28 -7.03 -10.98 -1.67
C PHE A 28 -6.71 -10.68 -3.13
N MET A 29 -7.03 -11.62 -4.01
CA MET A 29 -6.75 -11.51 -5.44
C MET A 29 -7.93 -10.86 -6.14
N THR A 30 -7.89 -9.54 -6.21
CA THR A 30 -8.92 -8.71 -6.86
C THR A 30 -8.41 -8.17 -8.19
N ASP A 31 -9.31 -7.64 -9.01
CA ASP A 31 -8.96 -6.92 -10.23
C ASP A 31 -7.92 -5.82 -9.96
N ILE A 32 -8.08 -5.02 -8.90
CA ILE A 32 -7.11 -3.96 -8.52
C ILE A 32 -5.74 -4.55 -8.19
N ASN A 33 -5.67 -5.55 -7.31
CA ASN A 33 -4.39 -6.15 -6.90
C ASN A 33 -3.69 -6.87 -8.06
N LEU A 34 -4.46 -7.30 -9.07
CA LEU A 34 -3.96 -7.94 -10.29
C LEU A 34 -3.69 -6.96 -11.43
N GLY A 35 -3.74 -5.65 -11.17
CA GLY A 35 -3.52 -4.61 -12.17
C GLY A 35 -4.54 -4.69 -13.30
N ILE A 36 -5.83 -4.76 -12.96
CA ILE A 36 -6.96 -4.94 -13.88
C ILE A 36 -6.78 -6.23 -14.70
N ASN A 37 -6.59 -7.35 -13.98
CA ASN A 37 -6.42 -8.70 -14.53
C ASN A 37 -5.25 -8.86 -15.54
N THR A 38 -4.23 -8.01 -15.45
CA THR A 38 -3.04 -8.11 -16.31
C THR A 38 -1.93 -8.97 -15.69
N ALA A 39 -2.05 -9.31 -14.41
CA ALA A 39 -1.13 -10.17 -13.69
C ALA A 39 -1.00 -11.57 -14.34
N GLN A 40 0.23 -12.02 -14.55
CA GLN A 40 0.54 -13.34 -15.10
C GLN A 40 1.17 -14.23 -14.04
N LEU A 41 0.33 -14.77 -13.15
CA LEU A 41 0.78 -15.68 -12.09
C LEU A 41 0.51 -17.13 -12.48
N ASP A 42 1.58 -17.93 -12.50
CA ASP A 42 1.49 -19.37 -12.72
C ASP A 42 0.97 -20.06 -11.45
N LEU A 43 -0.30 -20.50 -11.49
CA LEU A 43 -0.94 -21.17 -10.35
C LEU A 43 -0.20 -22.45 -9.92
N SER A 44 0.52 -23.12 -10.84
CA SER A 44 1.31 -24.32 -10.50
C SER A 44 2.54 -24.01 -9.63
N LYS A 45 2.96 -22.74 -9.62
CA LYS A 45 4.09 -22.19 -8.85
C LYS A 45 3.63 -21.28 -7.72
N THR A 46 2.33 -21.20 -7.45
CA THR A 46 1.77 -20.30 -6.44
C THR A 46 1.35 -21.09 -5.20
N ILE A 47 1.69 -20.56 -4.03
CA ILE A 47 1.15 -20.98 -2.74
C ILE A 47 0.32 -19.83 -2.23
N ASN A 48 -0.97 -20.09 -1.97
CA ASN A 48 -1.86 -19.10 -1.41
C ASN A 48 -2.12 -19.44 0.05
N ALA A 49 -1.85 -18.50 0.96
CA ALA A 49 -2.17 -18.62 2.37
C ALA A 49 -2.97 -17.38 2.76
N THR A 50 -4.29 -17.53 2.86
CA THR A 50 -5.20 -16.45 3.27
C THR A 50 -5.58 -16.61 4.74
N SER A 51 -6.42 -15.70 5.25
CA SER A 51 -7.02 -15.87 6.57
C SER A 51 -7.99 -17.05 6.66
N GLU A 52 -8.46 -17.57 5.53
CA GLU A 52 -9.54 -18.57 5.45
C GLU A 52 -9.02 -19.96 5.05
N THR A 53 -8.12 -20.02 4.07
CA THR A 53 -7.64 -21.28 3.51
C THR A 53 -6.19 -21.18 3.07
N ILE A 54 -5.52 -22.32 3.04
CA ILE A 54 -4.18 -22.46 2.50
C ILE A 54 -4.23 -23.44 1.35
N SER A 55 -3.69 -23.05 0.20
CA SER A 55 -3.55 -23.92 -0.95
C SER A 55 -2.09 -23.98 -1.43
N ILE A 56 -1.62 -25.21 -1.63
CA ILE A 56 -0.32 -25.50 -2.25
C ILE A 56 -0.59 -26.36 -3.48
N LYS A 57 -0.38 -25.78 -4.66
CA LYS A 57 -0.77 -26.40 -5.93
C LYS A 57 -2.28 -26.71 -5.94
N ARG A 58 -2.65 -28.00 -5.93
CA ARG A 58 -4.03 -28.48 -5.93
C ARG A 58 -4.50 -28.99 -4.57
N HIS A 59 -3.64 -28.93 -3.55
CA HIS A 59 -3.99 -29.35 -2.20
C HIS A 59 -4.50 -28.16 -1.41
N HIS A 60 -5.59 -28.38 -0.71
CA HIS A 60 -6.19 -27.44 0.23
C HIS A 60 -5.95 -27.95 1.64
N TYR A 61 -5.57 -27.04 2.53
CA TYR A 61 -5.33 -27.31 3.93
C TYR A 61 -6.27 -26.43 4.72
N ASP A 62 -7.41 -27.00 5.09
CA ASP A 62 -8.41 -26.34 5.90
C ASP A 62 -7.97 -26.31 7.37
N HIS A 63 -8.51 -25.36 8.14
CA HIS A 63 -8.24 -25.19 9.58
C HIS A 63 -6.79 -24.81 9.96
N ILE A 64 -5.97 -24.39 9.00
CA ILE A 64 -4.67 -23.77 9.29
C ILE A 64 -4.81 -22.26 9.14
N VAL A 65 -4.67 -21.53 10.25
CA VAL A 65 -4.68 -20.06 10.22
C VAL A 65 -3.36 -19.52 9.67
N LEU A 66 -3.43 -18.36 9.00
CA LEU A 66 -2.27 -17.71 8.37
C LEU A 66 -1.07 -17.55 9.32
N ARG A 67 -1.33 -17.23 10.60
CA ARG A 67 -0.27 -17.10 11.61
C ARG A 67 0.53 -18.39 11.75
N ASP A 68 -0.16 -19.49 12.00
CA ASP A 68 0.47 -20.79 12.24
C ASP A 68 1.24 -21.27 11.01
N PHE A 69 0.73 -21.00 9.82
CA PHE A 69 1.44 -21.26 8.57
C PHE A 69 2.74 -20.45 8.46
N ILE A 70 2.72 -19.15 8.76
CA ILE A 70 3.92 -18.30 8.73
C ILE A 70 4.93 -18.78 9.77
N GLU A 71 4.49 -19.09 10.99
CA GLU A 71 5.36 -19.58 12.06
C GLU A 71 5.97 -20.95 11.73
N GLY A 72 5.18 -21.87 11.15
CA GLY A 72 5.66 -23.16 10.66
C GLY A 72 6.66 -23.01 9.53
N LEU A 73 6.37 -22.16 8.55
CA LEU A 73 7.25 -21.87 7.42
C LEU A 73 8.59 -21.27 7.86
N ALA A 74 8.59 -20.42 8.90
CA ALA A 74 9.81 -19.82 9.44
C ALA A 74 10.70 -20.84 10.18
N LYS A 75 10.11 -21.92 10.73
CA LYS A 75 10.82 -22.99 11.46
C LYS A 75 11.21 -24.17 10.55
N ALA A 76 10.59 -24.29 9.38
CA ALA A 76 10.81 -25.41 8.47
C ALA A 76 12.24 -25.41 7.89
N ASP A 77 12.88 -26.58 7.88
CA ASP A 77 14.10 -26.79 7.12
C ASP A 77 13.75 -27.02 5.64
N LEU A 78 13.89 -25.96 4.85
CA LEU A 78 13.61 -25.98 3.41
C LEU A 78 14.86 -26.34 2.57
N GLY A 79 15.95 -26.75 3.22
CA GLY A 79 17.22 -27.05 2.57
C GLY A 79 17.98 -25.83 2.06
N SER A 80 19.13 -26.08 1.43
CA SER A 80 20.03 -25.05 0.90
C SER A 80 19.41 -24.33 -0.30
N LYS A 81 19.09 -23.06 -0.13
CA LYS A 81 18.60 -22.19 -1.21
C LYS A 81 19.80 -21.70 -2.03
N LYS A 82 19.72 -21.81 -3.37
CA LYS A 82 20.65 -21.07 -4.25
C LYS A 82 20.58 -19.59 -3.86
N LYS A 83 21.71 -18.98 -3.51
CA LYS A 83 21.77 -17.53 -3.24
C LYS A 83 21.33 -16.80 -4.51
N ARG A 84 20.13 -16.22 -4.47
CA ARG A 84 19.64 -15.31 -5.51
C ARG A 84 19.98 -13.89 -5.14
N ARG A 85 20.33 -13.07 -6.13
CA ARG A 85 20.45 -11.63 -5.94
C ARG A 85 19.04 -11.07 -5.74
N LEU A 86 18.76 -10.63 -4.52
CA LEU A 86 17.50 -9.94 -4.24
C LEU A 86 17.50 -8.59 -4.99
N PRO A 87 16.33 -8.12 -5.47
CA PRO A 87 16.21 -6.77 -5.98
C PRO A 87 16.65 -5.78 -4.91
N SER A 88 17.55 -4.85 -5.26
CA SER A 88 17.88 -3.76 -4.34
C SER A 88 16.69 -2.81 -4.21
N MET A 89 16.53 -2.24 -3.02
CA MET A 89 15.65 -1.09 -2.86
C MET A 89 16.23 0.08 -3.68
N PRO A 90 15.47 0.63 -4.66
CA PRO A 90 15.99 1.74 -5.47
C PRO A 90 16.21 2.97 -4.58
N GLU A 91 17.25 3.75 -4.81
CA GLU A 91 17.44 4.98 -4.05
C GLU A 91 16.33 6.00 -4.35
N LEU A 92 15.90 6.73 -3.32
CA LEU A 92 15.01 7.88 -3.52
C LEU A 92 15.84 9.01 -4.11
N LYS A 93 15.57 9.34 -5.38
CA LYS A 93 16.19 10.50 -6.01
C LYS A 93 15.62 11.77 -5.37
N PRO A 94 16.46 12.67 -4.82
CA PRO A 94 15.98 13.93 -4.30
C PRO A 94 15.31 14.72 -5.43
N TYR A 95 14.11 15.23 -5.17
CA TYR A 95 13.36 16.03 -6.11
C TYR A 95 13.36 17.49 -5.67
N ARG A 96 13.91 18.37 -6.50
CA ARG A 96 13.88 19.81 -6.31
C ARG A 96 12.71 20.41 -7.09
N ALA A 97 11.85 21.16 -6.42
CA ALA A 97 10.76 21.87 -7.08
C ALA A 97 11.32 22.89 -8.07
N ILE A 98 10.80 22.85 -9.30
CA ILE A 98 11.15 23.78 -10.37
C ILE A 98 10.12 24.91 -10.36
N SER A 99 10.57 26.12 -10.04
CA SER A 99 9.71 27.32 -10.06
C SER A 99 9.19 27.60 -11.48
N GLY A 100 7.97 28.15 -11.59
CA GLY A 100 7.36 28.52 -12.87
C GLY A 100 6.86 27.36 -13.74
N LYS A 101 7.01 26.10 -13.30
CA LYS A 101 6.44 24.93 -13.99
C LYS A 101 5.11 24.51 -13.34
N PRO A 102 4.09 24.06 -14.10
CA PRO A 102 2.79 23.63 -13.56
C PRO A 102 2.90 22.46 -12.56
N MET A 103 2.08 22.48 -11.52
CA MET A 103 1.97 21.34 -10.59
C MET A 103 1.43 20.11 -11.33
N THR A 104 1.97 18.94 -11.01
CA THR A 104 1.43 17.65 -11.47
C THR A 104 1.44 16.66 -10.32
N ILE A 105 0.57 15.65 -10.37
CA ILE A 105 0.51 14.56 -9.38
C ILE A 105 1.89 13.95 -9.16
N ARG A 106 2.62 13.67 -10.26
CA ARG A 106 3.98 13.14 -10.20
C ARG A 106 4.93 14.04 -9.41
N ARG A 107 4.94 15.35 -9.70
CA ARG A 107 5.83 16.32 -9.01
C ARG A 107 5.45 16.48 -7.55
N PHE A 108 4.17 16.45 -7.25
CA PHE A 108 3.63 16.52 -5.90
C PHE A 108 4.11 15.32 -5.07
N PHE A 109 3.85 14.08 -5.49
CA PHE A 109 4.25 12.89 -4.73
C PHE A 109 5.78 12.71 -4.66
N GLN A 110 6.54 13.11 -5.70
CA GLN A 110 8.00 13.18 -5.63
C GLN A 110 8.51 14.12 -4.53
N ARG A 111 7.80 15.23 -4.28
CA ARG A 111 8.14 16.15 -3.21
C ARG A 111 7.72 15.61 -1.84
N ILE A 112 6.51 15.06 -1.72
CA ILE A 112 5.98 14.46 -0.50
C ILE A 112 6.85 13.31 0.00
N ASN A 113 7.39 12.48 -0.89
CA ASN A 113 8.24 11.34 -0.53
C ASN A 113 9.53 11.74 0.22
N GLN A 114 9.91 13.02 0.20
CA GLN A 114 11.06 13.57 0.95
C GLN A 114 10.66 14.17 2.31
N PHE A 115 9.38 14.22 2.64
CA PHE A 115 8.85 14.79 3.87
C PHE A 115 8.29 13.74 4.83
N LEU A 116 8.24 12.47 4.41
CA LEU A 116 7.80 11.37 5.27
C LEU A 116 8.79 11.21 6.43
N GLN A 117 8.24 11.26 7.64
CA GLN A 117 8.96 11.04 8.89
C GLN A 117 8.53 9.70 9.50
N GLU A 118 9.25 9.26 10.52
CA GLU A 118 9.00 8.00 11.24
C GLU A 118 7.68 7.93 12.02
N ASP A 119 6.99 9.06 12.15
CA ASP A 119 5.68 9.21 12.79
C ASP A 119 4.58 9.55 11.77
N SER A 120 4.92 9.63 10.48
CA SER A 120 3.98 9.95 9.42
C SER A 120 3.13 8.74 9.05
N VAL A 121 1.81 8.93 8.99
CA VAL A 121 0.88 7.91 8.46
C VAL A 121 0.25 8.44 7.19
N VAL A 122 0.53 7.82 6.06
CA VAL A 122 -0.16 8.09 4.81
C VAL A 122 -1.59 7.57 4.92
N VAL A 123 -2.56 8.46 4.73
CA VAL A 123 -3.98 8.11 4.62
C VAL A 123 -4.45 8.64 3.28
N CYS A 124 -4.81 7.79 2.34
CA CYS A 124 -5.23 8.22 1.01
C CYS A 124 -6.60 7.68 0.63
N ASP A 125 -7.38 8.57 0.03
CA ASP A 125 -8.63 8.22 -0.64
C ASP A 125 -8.36 7.51 -1.97
N ILE A 126 -9.42 7.02 -2.62
CA ILE A 126 -9.30 6.40 -3.95
C ILE A 126 -9.01 7.43 -5.05
N GLY A 127 -8.80 6.93 -6.28
CA GLY A 127 -8.45 7.76 -7.44
C GLY A 127 -6.96 8.10 -7.47
N ASP A 128 -6.62 9.25 -8.04
CA ASP A 128 -5.22 9.70 -8.19
C ASP A 128 -4.47 9.81 -6.86
N SER A 129 -5.19 10.01 -5.75
CA SER A 129 -4.62 10.01 -4.41
C SER A 129 -3.97 8.67 -4.06
N LEU A 130 -4.66 7.55 -4.34
CA LEU A 130 -4.14 6.20 -4.12
C LEU A 130 -2.98 5.90 -5.06
N PHE A 131 -3.18 6.02 -6.37
CA PHE A 131 -2.18 5.67 -7.38
C PHE A 131 -0.92 6.56 -7.34
N GLY A 132 -1.05 7.79 -6.87
CA GLY A 132 0.12 8.63 -6.60
C GLY A 132 0.83 8.25 -5.29
N ALA A 133 0.08 7.86 -4.26
CA ALA A 133 0.62 7.53 -2.95
C ALA A 133 1.27 6.14 -2.88
N ILE A 134 0.89 5.16 -3.70
CA ILE A 134 1.49 3.80 -3.69
C ILE A 134 3.01 3.80 -3.93
N ASP A 135 3.55 4.86 -4.53
CA ASP A 135 4.99 5.04 -4.78
C ASP A 135 5.74 5.72 -3.63
N LEU A 136 5.03 6.14 -2.57
CA LEU A 136 5.63 6.67 -1.35
C LEU A 136 6.42 5.58 -0.63
N ARG A 137 7.60 5.95 -0.12
CA ARG A 137 8.42 5.06 0.70
C ARG A 137 7.90 5.09 2.12
N ILE A 138 7.33 3.97 2.53
CA ILE A 138 6.88 3.76 3.89
C ILE A 138 8.03 3.21 4.74
N HIS A 139 8.23 3.79 5.92
CA HIS A 139 9.39 3.50 6.77
C HIS A 139 9.06 2.50 7.89
N LYS A 140 7.80 2.45 8.35
CA LYS A 140 7.34 1.49 9.38
C LYS A 140 6.06 0.74 8.98
N ARG A 141 5.74 -0.29 9.77
CA ARG A 141 4.72 -1.31 9.46
C ARG A 141 3.27 -0.81 9.34
N THR A 142 2.92 0.39 9.82
CA THR A 142 1.50 0.81 10.02
C THR A 142 1.20 2.21 9.46
N GLU A 143 1.87 2.61 8.39
CA GLU A 143 1.88 4.00 7.93
C GLU A 143 1.19 4.20 6.56
N PHE A 144 0.40 3.25 6.06
CA PHE A 144 -0.37 3.43 4.82
C PHE A 144 -1.78 2.86 4.97
N LEU A 145 -2.79 3.73 4.85
CA LEU A 145 -4.20 3.38 4.94
C LEU A 145 -4.93 3.89 3.70
N SER A 146 -5.67 3.00 3.05
CA SER A 146 -6.54 3.34 1.92
C SER A 146 -7.64 2.28 1.76
N PRO A 147 -8.85 2.65 1.32
CA PRO A 147 -9.94 1.70 1.10
C PRO A 147 -9.80 1.04 -0.28
N ALA A 148 -8.58 0.59 -0.65
CA ALA A 148 -8.28 0.12 -2.01
C ALA A 148 -9.17 -1.06 -2.46
N TYR A 149 -9.71 -1.85 -1.53
CA TYR A 149 -10.67 -2.91 -1.84
C TYR A 149 -12.10 -2.39 -2.00
N TYR A 150 -12.63 -1.72 -0.97
CA TYR A 150 -14.03 -1.29 -0.95
C TYR A 150 -14.31 -0.05 -1.81
N THR A 151 -13.25 0.65 -2.20
CA THR A 151 -13.24 1.81 -3.09
C THR A 151 -14.20 2.95 -2.72
N SER A 152 -14.53 3.07 -1.44
CA SER A 152 -15.37 4.17 -0.95
C SER A 152 -14.62 5.50 -0.94
N MET A 153 -15.16 6.47 -1.69
CA MET A 153 -14.74 7.86 -1.60
C MET A 153 -15.12 8.48 -0.25
N GLY A 154 -14.33 9.45 0.20
CA GLY A 154 -14.55 10.17 1.46
C GLY A 154 -14.00 9.45 2.69
N PHE A 155 -13.25 8.37 2.51
CA PHE A 155 -12.64 7.61 3.60
C PHE A 155 -11.56 8.41 4.34
N ALA A 156 -10.77 9.20 3.62
CA ALA A 156 -9.46 9.62 4.11
C ALA A 156 -9.51 10.56 5.32
N ILE A 157 -10.48 11.48 5.38
CA ILE A 157 -10.59 12.45 6.48
C ILE A 157 -11.06 11.78 7.78
N PRO A 158 -12.16 11.00 7.82
CA PRO A 158 -12.54 10.24 9.02
C PRO A 158 -11.47 9.22 9.45
N ALA A 159 -10.79 8.59 8.49
CA ALA A 159 -9.70 7.67 8.81
C ALA A 159 -8.52 8.37 9.50
N ALA A 160 -8.16 9.58 9.07
CA ALA A 160 -7.12 10.39 9.70
C ALA A 160 -7.49 10.79 11.15
N LEU A 161 -8.76 11.15 11.38
CA LEU A 161 -9.30 11.34 12.73
C LEU A 161 -9.10 10.07 13.57
N GLY A 162 -9.51 8.90 13.05
CA GLY A 162 -9.35 7.61 13.72
C GLY A 162 -7.89 7.27 14.07
N VAL A 163 -6.95 7.55 13.16
CA VAL A 163 -5.52 7.35 13.41
C VAL A 163 -5.04 8.17 14.61
N GLN A 164 -5.39 9.45 14.69
CA GLN A 164 -4.92 10.32 15.78
C GLN A 164 -5.65 10.11 17.11
N VAL A 165 -6.90 9.67 17.05
CA VAL A 165 -7.62 9.18 18.24
C VAL A 165 -6.95 7.91 18.78
N GLY A 166 -6.56 6.98 17.91
CA GLY A 166 -5.85 5.76 18.30
C GLY A 166 -4.42 6.01 18.78
N SER A 167 -3.74 7.02 18.23
CA SER A 167 -2.41 7.43 18.68
C SER A 167 -2.09 8.87 18.30
N LYS A 168 -2.08 9.76 19.30
CA LYS A 168 -1.69 11.17 19.12
C LYS A 168 -0.22 11.36 18.71
N ARG A 169 0.62 10.33 18.83
CA ARG A 169 2.02 10.36 18.35
C ARG A 169 2.09 10.33 16.83
N LEU A 170 1.12 9.69 16.17
CA LEU A 170 1.12 9.56 14.73
C LEU A 170 0.53 10.81 14.09
N ARG A 171 1.14 11.25 12.99
CA ARG A 171 0.69 12.40 12.23
C ARG A 171 0.22 11.97 10.83
N PRO A 172 -1.10 11.95 10.59
CA PRO A 172 -1.61 11.63 9.26
C PRO A 172 -1.20 12.66 8.22
N LEU A 173 -0.73 12.17 7.08
CA LEU A 173 -0.64 12.90 5.82
C LEU A 173 -1.77 12.39 4.94
N VAL A 174 -2.81 13.21 4.82
CA VAL A 174 -4.05 12.86 4.15
C VAL A 174 -3.99 13.32 2.70
N PHE A 175 -4.18 12.40 1.76
CA PHE A 175 -4.32 12.70 0.33
C PHE A 175 -5.74 12.38 -0.11
N VAL A 176 -6.46 13.39 -0.56
CA VAL A 176 -7.89 13.27 -0.90
C VAL A 176 -8.19 14.13 -2.11
N GLY A 177 -8.96 13.61 -3.07
CA GLY A 177 -9.48 14.42 -4.18
C GLY A 177 -10.53 15.40 -3.69
N ASP A 178 -10.76 16.50 -4.41
CA ASP A 178 -11.79 17.50 -4.09
C ASP A 178 -13.20 16.91 -3.97
N GLY A 179 -13.59 15.99 -4.86
CA GLY A 179 -14.87 15.30 -4.80
C GLY A 179 -15.02 14.44 -3.54
N ALA A 180 -14.02 13.62 -3.24
CA ALA A 180 -14.00 12.80 -2.02
C ALA A 180 -13.95 13.67 -0.75
N PHE A 181 -13.24 14.80 -0.79
CA PHE A 181 -13.18 15.76 0.30
C PHE A 181 -14.57 16.30 0.64
N GLN A 182 -15.36 16.71 -0.38
CA GLN A 182 -16.71 17.24 -0.17
C GLN A 182 -17.66 16.26 0.53
N MET A 183 -17.42 14.95 0.45
CA MET A 183 -18.29 13.95 1.08
C MET A 183 -18.16 13.92 2.60
N THR A 184 -16.96 14.19 3.13
CA THR A 184 -16.64 13.96 4.56
C THR A 184 -15.79 15.06 5.21
N PHE A 185 -15.59 16.21 4.56
CA PHE A 185 -14.79 17.32 5.12
C PHE A 185 -15.29 17.85 6.46
N GLN A 186 -16.57 17.66 6.80
CA GLN A 186 -17.15 18.04 8.09
C GLN A 186 -16.41 17.44 9.28
N GLU A 187 -15.72 16.30 9.12
CA GLU A 187 -14.91 15.72 10.20
C GLU A 187 -13.65 16.53 10.55
N LEU A 188 -13.26 17.50 9.70
CA LEU A 188 -12.29 18.52 10.11
C LEU A 188 -12.76 19.31 11.33
N SER A 189 -14.08 19.47 11.52
CA SER A 189 -14.65 20.12 12.72
C SER A 189 -14.32 19.29 13.98
N THR A 190 -14.46 17.98 13.91
CA THR A 190 -14.12 17.06 15.00
C THR A 190 -12.61 17.07 15.27
N ILE A 191 -11.79 17.01 14.22
CA ILE A 191 -10.33 17.13 14.32
C ILE A 191 -9.94 18.41 15.06
N ALA A 192 -10.51 19.55 14.67
CA ALA A 192 -10.26 20.84 15.30
C ALA A 192 -10.72 20.87 16.76
N ARG A 193 -11.92 20.35 17.06
CA ARG A 193 -12.47 20.27 18.42
C ARG A 193 -11.58 19.47 19.36
N HIS A 194 -10.94 18.40 18.88
CA HIS A 194 -10.07 17.55 19.68
C HIS A 194 -8.60 18.00 19.68
N GLY A 195 -8.26 19.13 19.04
CA GLY A 195 -6.90 19.64 18.97
C GLY A 195 -5.95 18.70 18.23
N LEU A 196 -6.47 17.95 17.25
CA LEU A 196 -5.71 17.02 16.43
C LEU A 196 -5.04 17.76 15.26
N ASN A 197 -3.98 17.19 14.68
CA ASN A 197 -3.07 17.90 13.78
C ASN A 197 -2.65 17.12 12.51
N PRO A 198 -3.60 16.53 11.74
CA PRO A 198 -3.28 15.92 10.47
C PRO A 198 -2.87 17.00 9.45
N ILE A 199 -2.10 16.63 8.43
CA ILE A 199 -1.87 17.49 7.26
C ILE A 199 -2.74 16.97 6.13
N VAL A 200 -3.66 17.80 5.64
CA VAL A 200 -4.59 17.43 4.57
C VAL A 200 -4.18 18.09 3.27
N PHE A 201 -3.95 17.28 2.25
CA PHE A 201 -3.72 17.71 0.88
C PHE A 201 -4.95 17.38 0.05
N VAL A 202 -5.70 18.43 -0.31
CA VAL A 202 -6.81 18.32 -1.26
C VAL A 202 -6.28 18.46 -2.67
N LEU A 203 -6.40 17.40 -3.46
CA LEU A 203 -6.06 17.40 -4.88
C LEU A 203 -7.27 17.94 -5.63
N ASN A 204 -7.19 19.21 -6.05
CA ASN A 204 -8.24 19.91 -6.79
C ASN A 204 -7.90 19.89 -8.28
N ASN A 205 -8.55 19.02 -9.05
CA ASN A 205 -8.22 18.71 -10.45
C ASN A 205 -9.44 18.44 -11.33
#